data_AF-A0A974BKC8-F1
#
_entry.id   AF-A0A974BKC8-F1
#
_cell.length_a   1.000
_cell.length_b   1.000
_cell.length_c   1.000
_cell.angle_alpha   90.00
_cell.angle_beta   90.00
_cell.angle_gamma   90.00
#
_symmetry.space_group_name_H-M   'P 1'
#
loop_
_entity.id
_entity.type
_entity.pdbx_description
1 polymer ?
#
loop_
_entity_poly.entity_id
_entity_poly.type
_entity_poly.pdbx_seq_one_letter_code
_entity_poly.pdbx_strand_id
1 'polypeptide(L)' 'MSEISTKVIELLEMLPENEQQFAFEFIKRLVLAWDPDYTKLTKSELESLEEALMDNSYVTHEELKKQLGI' A
#
# COMPACT_ATOMS: atom_id res chain seq x y z
N MET A 1 5.10 -9.58 -9.63
CA MET A 1 4.11 -8.86 -10.46
C MET A 1 3.83 -9.66 -11.71
N SER A 2 2.61 -9.63 -12.26
CA SER A 2 2.34 -10.31 -13.53
C SER A 2 2.94 -9.52 -14.71
N GLU A 3 3.21 -10.20 -15.82
CA GLU A 3 3.66 -9.55 -17.07
C GLU A 3 2.65 -8.50 -17.57
N ILE A 4 1.35 -8.74 -17.33
CA ILE A 4 0.27 -7.82 -17.70
C ILE A 4 0.34 -6.55 -16.86
N SER A 5 0.55 -6.69 -15.55
CA SER A 5 0.67 -5.55 -14.63
C SER A 5 1.82 -4.63 -15.03
N THR A 6 2.95 -5.21 -15.45
CA THR A 6 4.14 -4.47 -15.89
C THR A 6 3.84 -3.68 -17.16
N LYS A 7 3.26 -4.32 -18.17
CA LYS A 7 2.86 -3.65 -19.43
C LYS A 7 1.85 -2.53 -19.22
N VAL A 8 0.91 -2.70 -18.29
CA VAL A 8 -0.08 -1.65 -17.97
C VAL A 8 0.59 -0.41 -17.39
N ILE A 9 1.58 -0.59 -16.52
CA ILE A 9 2.36 0.52 -15.94
C ILE A 9 3.14 1.23 -17.04
N GLU A 10 3.86 0.49 -17.89
CA GLU A 10 4.61 1.05 -19.02
C GLU A 10 3.70 1.86 -19.96
N LEU A 11 2.49 1.36 -20.25
CA LEU A 11 1.52 2.07 -21.07
C LEU A 11 1.01 3.34 -20.39
N LEU A 12 0.75 3.32 -19.07
CA LEU A 12 0.31 4.49 -18.32
C LEU A 12 1.37 5.60 -18.31
N GLU A 13 2.64 5.24 -18.17
CA GLU A 13 3.77 6.20 -18.15
C GLU A 13 3.91 6.95 -19.49
N MET A 14 3.51 6.34 -20.61
CA MET A 14 3.55 6.97 -21.93
C MET A 14 2.38 7.92 -22.20
N LEU A 15 1.33 7.92 -21.35
CA LEU A 15 0.16 8.77 -21.54
C LEU A 15 0.44 10.22 -21.12
N PRO A 16 -0.23 11.21 -21.72
CA PRO A 16 -0.25 12.58 -21.21
C PRO A 16 -0.86 12.67 -19.80
N GLU A 17 -0.48 13.69 -19.04
CA GLU A 17 -0.85 13.85 -17.62
C GLU A 17 -2.38 13.89 -17.39
N ASN A 18 -3.15 14.44 -18.34
CA ASN A 18 -4.62 14.45 -18.28
C ASN A 18 -5.22 13.04 -18.39
N GLU A 19 -4.65 12.19 -19.23
CA GLU A 19 -5.08 10.81 -19.42
C GLU A 19 -4.65 9.92 -18.24
N GLN A 20 -3.48 10.20 -17.65
CA GLN A 20 -3.03 9.52 -16.43
C GLN A 20 -3.96 9.80 -15.24
N GLN A 21 -4.42 11.04 -15.07
CA GLN A 21 -5.41 11.37 -14.03
C GLN A 21 -6.72 10.62 -14.23
N PHE A 22 -7.19 10.53 -15.47
CA PHE A 22 -8.40 9.77 -15.79
C PHE A 22 -8.20 8.27 -15.49
N ALA A 23 -7.09 7.68 -15.95
CA ALA A 23 -6.76 6.28 -15.70
C ALA A 23 -6.68 5.97 -14.19
N PHE A 24 -6.09 6.88 -13.40
CA PHE A 24 -6.01 6.74 -11.94
C PHE A 24 -7.40 6.71 -11.29
N GLU A 25 -8.26 7.67 -11.61
CA GLU A 25 -9.63 7.72 -11.06
C GLU A 25 -10.47 6.52 -11.51
N PHE A 26 -10.26 6.03 -12.73
CA PHE A 26 -10.92 4.83 -13.23
C PHE A 26 -10.46 3.56 -12.48
N ILE A 27 -9.15 3.36 -12.33
CA ILE A 27 -8.59 2.22 -11.59
C ILE A 27 -9.04 2.27 -10.13
N LYS A 28 -9.02 3.45 -9.50
CA LYS A 28 -9.49 3.63 -8.12
C LYS A 28 -10.94 3.23 -7.94
N ARG A 29 -11.83 3.57 -8.89
CA ARG A 29 -13.24 3.14 -8.86
C ARG A 29 -13.39 1.63 -9.07
N LEU A 30 -12.58 1.03 -9.94
CA LEU A 30 -12.56 -0.43 -10.13
C LEU A 30 -12.13 -1.16 -8.86
N VAL A 31 -11.06 -0.69 -8.21
CA VAL A 31 -10.57 -1.25 -6.95
C VAL A 31 -11.63 -1.12 -5.87
N LEU A 32 -12.25 0.06 -5.71
CA LEU A 32 -13.34 0.27 -4.75
C LEU A 32 -14.56 -0.62 -4.99
N ALA A 33 -14.89 -0.92 -6.25
CA ALA A 33 -16.03 -1.78 -6.59
C ALA A 33 -15.73 -3.27 -6.35
N TRP A 34 -14.47 -3.68 -6.51
CA TRP A 34 -14.02 -5.06 -6.30
C TRP A 34 -13.71 -5.35 -4.84
N ASP A 35 -13.04 -4.41 -4.17
CA ASP A 35 -12.73 -4.43 -2.74
C ASP A 35 -13.00 -3.03 -2.15
N PRO A 36 -14.20 -2.81 -1.57
CA PRO A 36 -14.55 -1.55 -0.92
C PRO A 36 -13.62 -1.20 0.24
N ASP A 37 -12.96 -2.21 0.80
CA ASP A 37 -12.12 -2.13 1.98
C ASP A 37 -10.63 -2.22 1.64
N TYR A 38 -10.23 -1.99 0.38
CA TYR A 38 -8.83 -2.07 -0.09
C TYR A 38 -7.82 -1.18 0.66
N THR A 39 -8.30 -0.25 1.49
CA THR A 39 -7.51 0.64 2.35
C THR A 39 -7.56 0.27 3.83
N LYS A 40 -8.41 -0.69 4.21
CA LYS A 40 -8.49 -1.19 5.58
C LYS A 40 -7.39 -2.21 5.80
N LEU A 41 -6.90 -2.23 7.03
CA LEU A 41 -6.00 -3.28 7.51
C LEU A 41 -6.73 -4.62 7.38
N THR A 42 -6.03 -5.60 6.82
CA THR A 42 -6.47 -6.99 6.92
C THR A 42 -6.55 -7.39 8.39
N LYS A 43 -7.33 -8.42 8.74
CA LYS A 43 -7.48 -8.87 10.14
C LYS A 43 -6.13 -9.15 10.81
N SER A 44 -5.19 -9.73 10.07
CA SER A 44 -3.83 -10.00 10.56
C SER A 44 -3.03 -8.72 10.83
N GLU A 45 -3.15 -7.72 9.96
CA GLU A 45 -2.48 -6.42 10.17
C GLU A 45 -3.13 -5.64 11.32
N LEU A 46 -4.45 -5.76 11.49
CA LEU A 46 -5.17 -5.18 12.62
C LEU A 46 -4.75 -5.82 13.94
N GLU A 47 -4.68 -7.15 14.02
CA GLU A 47 -4.21 -7.88 15.21
C GLU A 47 -2.77 -7.48 15.57
N SER A 48 -1.89 -7.37 14.57
CA SER A 48 -0.50 -6.93 14.79
C SER A 48 -0.44 -5.48 15.29
N LEU A 49 -1.31 -4.61 14.78
CA LEU A 49 -1.41 -3.22 15.23
C LEU A 49 -1.95 -3.13 16.66
N GLU A 50 -2.98 -3.91 17.00
CA GLU A 50 -3.53 -3.96 18.35
C GLU A 50 -2.51 -4.48 19.37
N GLU A 51 -1.76 -5.52 19.03
CA GLU A 51 -0.68 -6.05 19.86
C GLU A 51 0.42 -5.00 20.09
N ALA A 52 0.86 -4.30 19.04
CA ALA A 52 1.82 -3.22 19.15
C ALA A 52 1.29 -2.02 19.96
N LEU A 53 0.00 -1.70 19.87
CA LEU A 53 -0.64 -0.66 20.68
C LEU A 53 -0.75 -1.04 22.15
N MET A 54 -0.96 -2.33 22.47
CA MET A 54 -1.01 -2.82 23.86
C MET A 54 0.35 -2.82 24.54
N ASP A 55 1.44 -3.03 23.80
CA ASP A 55 2.79 -3.05 24.35
C ASP A 55 3.23 -1.66 24.89
N ASN A 56 2.56 -0.57 24.49
CA ASN A 56 2.76 0.83 24.93
C ASN A 56 4.24 1.27 24.99
N SER A 57 5.10 0.55 24.27
CA SER A 57 6.53 0.68 24.24
C SER A 57 6.87 1.38 22.93
N TYR A 58 7.58 2.50 23.03
CA TYR A 58 8.01 3.25 21.86
C TYR A 58 9.52 3.05 21.74
N VAL A 59 9.93 2.36 20.69
CA VAL A 59 11.35 2.23 20.34
C VAL A 59 11.71 3.34 19.35
N THR A 60 12.82 4.02 19.61
CA THR A 60 13.33 5.01 18.66
C THR A 60 13.93 4.30 17.44
N HIS A 61 13.97 4.98 16.30
CA HIS A 61 14.53 4.41 15.06
C HIS A 61 16.01 3.98 15.23
N GLU A 62 16.75 4.70 16.07
CA GLU A 62 18.14 4.40 16.44
C GLU A 62 18.23 3.11 17.29
N GLU A 63 17.34 2.94 18.27
CA GLU A 63 17.28 1.72 19.11
C GLU A 63 16.95 0.48 18.28
N LEU A 64 15.98 0.58 17.35
CA LEU A 64 15.57 -0.52 16.47
C LEU A 64 16.71 -0.99 15.57
N LYS A 65 17.44 -0.06 14.96
CA LYS A 65 18.62 -0.37 14.13
C LYS A 65 19.68 -1.13 14.92
N LYS A 66 19.97 -0.64 16.12
CA LYS A 66 20.92 -1.29 17.03
C LYS A 66 20.47 -2.69 17.47
N GLN A 67 19.17 -2.91 17.69
CA GLN A 67 18.62 -4.23 18.02
C GLN A 67 18.65 -5.21 16.84
N LEU A 68 18.40 -4.73 15.63
CA LEU A 68 18.33 -5.55 14.42
C LEU A 68 19.72 -5.76 13.76
N GLY A 69 20.76 -5.07 14.24
CA GLY A 69 22.12 -5.20 13.74
C GLY A 69 22.32 -4.64 12.33
N ILE A 70 21.51 -3.64 11.96
CA ILE A 70 21.48 -2.96 10.65
C ILE A 70 21.68 -1.46 10.79
#